data_AF-A0A352QQ83-F1
#
_entry.id   AF-A0A352QQ83-F1
#
_cell.length_a   1.000
_cell.length_b   1.000
_cell.length_c   1.000
_cell.angle_alpha   90.00
_cell.angle_beta   90.00
_cell.angle_gamma   90.00
#
_symmetry.space_group_name_H-M   'P 1'
#
loop_
_entity.id
_entity.type
_entity.pdbx_description
1 polymer ?
#
loop_
_entity_poly.entity_id
_entity_poly.type
_entity_poly.pdbx_seq_one_letter_code
_entity_poly.pdbx_strand_id
1 'polypeptide(L)'
;MFNRNTLLILVAALAAGLGLWAAQLAFSPGGAPAAGPAVDPARLKAVRLFPGPRALPAFALQQSDGTPLTPDELRGRWTVVFLGFTHCPDVCPTTLTEMSQAQKAWDA
;
A
#
# COMPACT_ATOMS: atom_id res chain seq x y z
N MET A 1 -27.40 36.50 -35.21
CA MET A 1 -28.03 37.13 -34.02
C MET A 1 -27.73 36.24 -32.81
N PHE A 2 -26.58 36.41 -32.17
CA PHE A 2 -26.21 35.62 -31.00
C PHE A 2 -26.98 36.15 -29.79
N ASN A 3 -27.90 35.36 -29.26
CA ASN A 3 -28.79 35.82 -28.21
C ASN A 3 -28.00 35.92 -26.89
N ARG A 4 -28.31 36.94 -26.07
CA ARG A 4 -27.60 37.18 -24.80
C ARG A 4 -27.61 35.93 -23.90
N ASN A 5 -28.68 35.13 -23.97
CA ASN A 5 -28.82 33.89 -23.22
C ASN A 5 -27.84 32.78 -23.69
N THR A 6 -27.65 32.62 -25.00
CA THR A 6 -26.63 31.69 -25.55
C THR A 6 -25.22 32.08 -25.11
N LEU A 7 -24.94 33.38 -25.00
CA LEU A 7 -23.64 33.87 -24.53
C LEU A 7 -23.44 33.57 -23.04
N LEU A 8 -24.47 33.74 -22.20
CA LEU A 8 -24.43 33.38 -20.78
C LEU A 8 -24.23 31.88 -20.55
N ILE A 9 -24.93 31.02 -21.32
CA ILE A 9 -24.80 29.56 -21.20
C ILE A 9 -23.38 29.11 -21.56
N LEU A 10 -22.80 29.68 -22.63
CA LEU A 10 -21.43 29.34 -23.03
C LEU A 10 -20.41 29.77 -21.97
N VAL A 11 -20.54 30.96 -21.39
CA VAL A 11 -19.63 31.43 -20.32
C VAL A 11 -19.75 30.56 -19.07
N ALA A 12 -20.97 30.20 -18.66
CA ALA A 12 -21.18 29.33 -17.49
C ALA A 12 -20.58 27.92 -17.71
N ALA A 13 -20.79 27.33 -18.90
CA ALA A 13 -20.22 26.03 -19.24
C ALA A 13 -18.68 26.06 -19.27
N LEU A 14 -18.11 27.14 -19.82
CA LEU A 14 -16.66 27.31 -19.92
C LEU A 14 -16.03 27.52 -18.52
N ALA A 15 -16.68 28.31 -17.66
CA ALA A 15 -16.26 28.50 -16.27
C ALA A 15 -16.35 27.19 -15.46
N ALA A 16 -17.42 26.41 -15.63
CA ALA A 16 -17.57 25.11 -14.98
C ALA A 16 -16.51 24.11 -15.47
N GLY A 17 -16.25 24.04 -16.77
CA GLY A 17 -15.21 23.18 -17.34
C GLY A 17 -13.80 23.54 -16.84
N LEU A 18 -13.46 24.84 -16.85
CA LEU A 18 -12.19 25.33 -16.32
C LEU A 18 -12.07 25.11 -14.81
N GLY A 19 -13.15 25.31 -14.05
CA GLY A 19 -13.18 25.02 -12.62
C GLY A 19 -12.96 23.55 -12.31
N LEU A 20 -13.61 22.65 -13.05
CA LEU A 20 -13.43 21.21 -12.90
C LEU A 20 -12.01 20.76 -13.31
N TRP A 21 -11.43 21.40 -14.33
CA TRP A 21 -10.05 21.16 -14.77
C TRP A 21 -8.98 21.68 -13.79
N ALA A 22 -9.19 22.85 -13.21
CA ALA A 22 -8.33 23.36 -12.15
C ALA A 22 -8.45 22.53 -10.87
N ALA A 23 -9.67 22.09 -10.52
CA ALA A 23 -9.90 21.24 -9.36
C ALA A 23 -9.24 19.87 -9.50
N GLN A 24 -9.33 19.22 -10.66
CA GLN A 24 -8.61 17.96 -10.88
C GLN A 24 -7.08 18.17 -10.86
N LEU A 25 -6.53 19.32 -11.27
CA LEU A 25 -5.08 19.55 -11.13
C LEU A 25 -4.64 19.82 -9.68
N ALA A 26 -5.43 20.59 -8.93
CA ALA A 26 -5.11 20.95 -7.55
C ALA A 26 -5.44 19.84 -6.53
N PHE A 27 -6.48 19.05 -6.82
CA PHE A 27 -7.01 18.01 -5.95
C PHE A 27 -6.97 16.63 -6.58
N SER A 28 -6.31 16.42 -7.73
CA SER A 28 -5.99 15.05 -8.15
C SER A 28 -5.21 14.43 -6.99
N PRO A 29 -5.70 13.32 -6.41
CA PRO A 29 -4.87 12.47 -5.61
C PRO A 29 -3.93 11.79 -6.61
N GLY A 30 -2.92 12.52 -7.03
CA GLY A 30 -1.96 12.09 -8.02
C GLY A 30 -1.18 10.94 -7.43
N GLY A 31 -1.58 9.71 -7.76
CA GLY A 31 -0.75 8.51 -7.88
C GLY A 31 0.19 8.13 -6.72
N ALA A 32 0.14 8.82 -5.58
CA ALA A 32 0.91 8.46 -4.41
C ALA A 32 0.09 7.39 -3.67
N PRO A 33 0.63 6.17 -3.48
CA PRO A 33 -0.02 5.21 -2.60
C PRO A 33 -0.28 5.93 -1.29
N ALA A 34 -1.51 5.87 -0.80
CA ALA A 34 -1.98 6.55 0.40
C ALA A 34 -0.82 6.63 1.40
N ALA A 35 -0.26 7.84 1.54
CA ALA A 35 0.83 8.05 2.47
C ALA A 35 0.27 7.56 3.81
N GLY A 36 0.85 6.48 4.33
CA GLY A 36 0.50 5.97 5.65
C GLY A 36 0.58 7.11 6.67
N PRO A 37 0.04 6.93 7.88
CA PRO A 37 0.07 7.94 8.92
C PRO A 37 1.48 8.56 8.99
N ALA A 38 1.57 9.90 8.93
CA ALA A 38 2.84 10.60 8.92
C ALA A 38 3.63 10.20 10.18
N VAL A 39 4.64 9.35 10.00
CA VAL A 39 5.45 8.84 11.10
C VAL A 39 6.52 9.88 11.41
N ASP A 40 6.47 10.46 12.60
CA ASP A 40 7.50 11.40 13.09
C ASP A 40 8.86 10.68 13.17
N PRO A 41 9.84 11.03 12.31
CA PRO A 41 11.14 10.37 12.30
C PRO A 41 11.88 10.54 13.62
N ALA A 42 11.60 11.60 14.38
CA ALA A 42 12.23 11.85 15.68
C ALA A 42 11.78 10.85 16.76
N ARG A 43 10.63 10.19 16.57
CA ARG A 43 10.16 9.10 17.46
C ARG A 43 10.74 7.74 17.08
N LEU A 44 11.23 7.56 15.86
CA LEU A 44 11.75 6.29 15.37
C LEU A 44 13.21 6.12 15.80
N LYS A 45 13.43 5.51 16.96
CA LYS A 45 14.81 5.22 17.45
C LYS A 45 15.48 4.05 16.73
N ALA A 46 14.72 3.14 16.12
CA ALA A 46 15.23 1.88 15.58
C ALA A 46 14.67 1.49 14.19
N VAL A 47 13.84 2.33 13.56
CA VAL A 47 13.16 2.00 12.30
C VAL A 47 13.64 2.93 11.20
N ARG A 48 14.10 2.35 10.08
CA ARG A 48 14.35 3.09 8.84
C ARG A 48 13.08 3.08 7.99
N LEU A 49 12.50 4.26 7.77
CA LEU A 49 11.42 4.42 6.79
C LEU A 49 12.00 4.24 5.38
N PHE A 50 11.41 3.35 4.60
CA PHE A 50 11.70 3.26 3.18
C PHE A 50 10.99 4.41 2.45
N PRO A 51 11.63 5.03 1.44
CA PRO A 51 11.05 6.16 0.71
C PRO A 51 9.78 5.79 -0.09
N GLY A 52 9.54 4.49 -0.30
CA GLY A 52 8.32 3.99 -0.91
C GLY A 52 8.21 2.46 -0.81
N PRO A 53 7.05 1.90 -1.19
CA PRO A 53 6.84 0.46 -1.24
C PRO A 53 7.83 -0.21 -2.18
N ARG A 54 8.45 -1.31 -1.75
CA ARG A 54 9.29 -2.14 -2.61
C ARG A 54 8.43 -3.25 -3.21
N ALA A 55 8.39 -3.32 -4.54
CA ALA A 55 7.74 -4.44 -5.22
C ALA A 55 8.47 -5.74 -4.87
N LEU A 56 7.70 -6.78 -4.56
CA LEU A 56 8.23 -8.12 -4.34
C LEU A 56 8.66 -8.70 -5.69
N PRO A 57 9.90 -9.20 -5.84
CA PRO A 57 10.33 -9.82 -7.09
C PRO A 57 9.55 -11.11 -7.34
N ALA A 58 9.52 -11.54 -8.60
CA ALA A 58 8.98 -12.86 -8.93
C ALA A 58 9.77 -13.95 -8.20
N PHE A 59 9.05 -14.89 -7.58
CA PHE A 59 9.63 -16.06 -6.93
C PHE A 59 8.78 -17.29 -7.23
N ALA A 60 9.42 -18.45 -7.17
CA ALA A 60 8.78 -19.76 -7.23
C ALA A 60 9.35 -20.58 -6.08
N LEU A 61 8.52 -20.78 -5.05
CA LEU A 61 8.87 -21.56 -3.87
C LEU A 61 7.91 -22.73 -3.75
N GLN A 62 8.31 -23.75 -2.98
CA GLN A 62 7.41 -24.82 -2.58
C GLN A 62 7.04 -24.66 -1.11
N GLN A 63 5.77 -24.90 -0.81
CA GLN A 63 5.26 -24.95 0.55
C GLN A 63 5.65 -26.28 1.22
N SER A 64 5.42 -26.37 2.54
CA SER A 64 5.73 -27.58 3.31
C SER A 64 4.92 -28.81 2.90
N ASP A 65 3.80 -28.63 2.18
CA ASP A 65 2.97 -29.70 1.62
C ASP A 65 3.28 -30.02 0.14
N GLY A 66 4.29 -29.37 -0.44
CA GLY A 66 4.72 -29.55 -1.84
C GLY A 66 3.95 -28.73 -2.88
N THR A 67 2.97 -27.93 -2.47
CA THR A 67 2.26 -27.02 -3.39
C THR A 67 3.12 -25.80 -3.75
N PRO A 68 2.92 -25.18 -4.93
CA PRO A 68 3.66 -23.98 -5.31
C PRO A 68 3.19 -22.77 -4.51
N LEU A 69 4.14 -21.99 -3.98
CA LEU A 69 3.90 -20.67 -3.40
C LEU A 69 4.28 -19.59 -4.42
N THR A 70 3.31 -18.76 -4.79
CA THR A 70 3.43 -17.67 -5.76
C THR A 70 3.17 -16.30 -5.12
N PRO A 71 3.65 -15.19 -5.71
CA PRO A 71 3.36 -13.84 -5.21
C PRO A 71 1.87 -13.52 -5.12
N ASP A 72 1.05 -14.15 -5.95
CA ASP A 72 -0.38 -13.87 -6.07
C ASP A 72 -1.16 -14.31 -4.83
N GLU A 73 -0.70 -15.39 -4.20
CA GLU A 73 -1.26 -15.90 -2.96
C GLU A 73 -1.02 -14.97 -1.77
N LEU A 74 -0.10 -14.01 -1.87
CA LEU A 74 0.18 -13.05 -0.80
C LEU A 74 -0.63 -11.75 -0.93
N ARG A 75 -1.40 -11.59 -2.01
CA ARG A 75 -2.19 -10.38 -2.27
C ARG A 75 -3.45 -10.33 -1.39
N GLY A 76 -3.94 -9.13 -1.11
CA GLY A 76 -5.24 -8.90 -0.45
C GLY A 76 -5.24 -9.10 1.06
N ARG A 77 -4.11 -9.46 1.67
CA ARG A 77 -3.95 -9.54 3.13
C ARG A 77 -2.54 -9.13 3.56
N TRP A 78 -2.40 -8.72 4.82
CA TRP A 78 -1.09 -8.52 5.41
C TRP A 78 -0.36 -9.86 5.54
N THR A 79 0.90 -9.89 5.13
CA THR A 79 1.76 -11.07 5.25
C THR A 79 3.03 -10.68 5.98
N VAL A 80 3.33 -11.37 7.07
CA VAL A 80 4.62 -11.26 7.78
C VAL A 80 5.51 -12.42 7.34
N VAL A 81 6.73 -12.11 6.91
CA VAL A 81 7.69 -13.11 6.42
C VAL A 81 8.89 -13.17 7.37
N PHE A 82 9.25 -14.38 7.78
CA PHE A 82 10.47 -14.67 8.53
C PHE A 82 11.35 -15.61 7.71
N LEU A 83 12.63 -15.25 7.56
CA LEU A 83 13.62 -16.06 6.86
C LEU A 83 14.47 -16.80 7.89
N GLY A 84 14.34 -18.13 7.92
CA GLY A 84 15.04 -19.00 8.87
C GLY A 84 15.38 -20.36 8.29
N PHE A 85 15.90 -21.26 9.13
CA PHE A 85 16.27 -22.63 8.76
C PHE A 85 15.99 -23.59 9.92
N THR A 86 15.79 -24.88 9.61
CA THR A 86 15.25 -25.87 10.56
C THR A 86 16.22 -26.28 11.67
N HIS A 87 17.53 -26.19 11.43
CA HIS A 87 18.59 -26.56 12.40
C HIS A 87 19.13 -25.38 13.20
N CYS A 88 18.36 -24.30 13.28
CA CYS A 88 18.72 -23.11 14.03
C CYS A 88 18.40 -23.34 15.52
N PRO A 89 19.40 -23.34 16.42
CA PRO A 89 19.23 -23.88 17.76
C PRO A 89 18.34 -23.04 18.70
N ASP A 90 18.31 -21.70 18.54
CA ASP A 90 17.63 -20.82 19.51
C ASP A 90 16.70 -19.79 18.86
N VAL A 91 17.25 -18.87 18.07
CA VAL A 91 16.50 -17.67 17.64
C VAL A 91 15.33 -18.00 16.72
N CYS A 92 15.46 -19.01 15.86
CA CYS A 92 14.42 -19.39 14.92
C CYS A 92 13.20 -20.06 15.59
N PRO A 93 13.36 -21.09 16.44
CA PRO A 93 12.21 -21.66 17.15
C PRO A 93 11.54 -20.65 18.08
N THR A 94 12.32 -19.77 18.73
CA THR A 94 11.79 -18.69 19.55
C THR A 94 10.95 -17.71 18.72
N THR A 95 11.49 -17.21 17.60
CA THR A 95 10.78 -16.26 16.72
C THR A 95 9.49 -16.86 16.15
N LEU A 96 9.52 -18.13 15.73
CA LEU A 96 8.31 -18.81 15.22
C LEU A 96 7.23 -18.97 16.30
N THR A 97 7.63 -19.14 17.56
CA THR A 97 6.70 -19.19 18.69
C THR A 97 6.02 -17.84 18.90
N GLU A 98 6.78 -16.74 18.87
CA GLU A 98 6.24 -15.38 18.97
C GLU A 98 5.30 -15.05 17.81
N MET A 99 5.67 -15.42 16.58
CA MET A 99 4.81 -15.23 15.41
C MET A 99 3.49 -16.00 15.51
N SER A 100 3.50 -17.24 16.02
CA SER A 100 2.28 -18.02 16.26
C SER A 100 1.34 -17.33 17.25
N GLN A 101 1.88 -16.71 18.29
CA GLN A 101 1.09 -15.93 19.26
C GLN A 101 0.52 -14.66 18.63
N ALA A 102 1.32 -13.93 17.86
CA ALA A 102 0.89 -12.73 17.15
C ALA A 102 -0.24 -13.03 16.14
N GLN A 103 -0.13 -14.14 15.40
CA GLN A 103 -1.17 -14.58 14.46
C GLN A 103 -2.51 -14.81 15.17
N LYS A 104 -2.50 -15.56 16.28
CA LYS A 104 -3.71 -15.81 17.09
C LYS A 104 -4.32 -14.54 17.65
N ALA A 105 -3.49 -13.56 18.03
CA ALA A 105 -3.96 -12.27 18.54
C ALA A 105 -4.55 -11.39 17.43
N TRP A 106 -4.11 -11.55 16.18
CA TRP A 106 -4.69 -10.85 15.03
C TRP A 106 -6.03 -11.46 14.62
N ASP A 107 -6.14 -12.79 14.62
CA ASP A 107 -7.34 -13.50 14.16
C ASP A 107 -8.54 -13.42 15.14
N ALA A 108 -8.33 -12.88 16.35
CA ALA A 108 -9.33 -12.69 17.40
C ALA A 108 -10.05 -11.33 17.28
#